data_AF-A0A915LVD5-F1
#
_entry.id   AF-A0A915LVD5-F1
#
_cell.length_a   1.000
_cell.length_b   1.000
_cell.length_c   1.000
_cell.angle_alpha   90.00
_cell.angle_beta   90.00
_cell.angle_gamma   90.00
#
_symmetry.space_group_name_H-M   'P 1'
#
loop_
_entity.id
_entity.type
_entity.pdbx_description
1 polymer ?
#
loop_
_entity_poly.entity_id
_entity_poly.type
_entity_poly.pdbx_seq_one_letter_code
_entity_poly.pdbx_strand_id
1 'polypeptide(L)'
;MLLLSLEELEKQLENSSNKSFLSSHGYNTASFLHKQGFNFHFLECEKRMWRVAKRSDFPLNLRLDGGSDWLIIHRDLAKYSVSNEDLPSNLRLLFTTILLPLESFFHTLSINSKKFCNQIFNQNLRFTNWERKQGCRCSAFKPIVDWCGCSPLAVKNIEVEKKINLKRCQEKNLFFGRKFDSFIDIEPINFLQKQFLIEQITSQQNKKDFQIITEEGIFELIGGIEFGIGFDVKEEIFRIYPPIVDLNLNNLFTLKWKWNLILNNGNNWTSPNVNLILNGPNNEFLFNGKIKSYDSLNGIQFVDIKLKNILNENPNVNSGNF
;
A
#
# COMPACT_ATOMS: atom_id res chain seq x y z
N MET A 1 -3.05 12.64 -5.32
CA MET A 1 -2.45 13.92 -5.73
C MET A 1 -2.79 14.19 -7.18
N LEU A 2 -2.94 15.46 -7.61
CA LEU A 2 -3.05 15.82 -9.02
C LEU A 2 -1.70 15.56 -9.72
N LEU A 3 -1.75 15.14 -10.98
CA LEU A 3 -0.59 14.88 -11.84
C LEU A 3 -0.57 15.75 -13.09
N LEU A 4 -1.75 16.19 -13.52
CA LEU A 4 -1.98 17.22 -14.54
C LEU A 4 -2.81 18.36 -13.95
N SER A 5 -2.83 19.49 -14.65
CA SER A 5 -3.46 20.72 -14.17
C SER A 5 -4.99 20.58 -14.09
N LEU A 6 -5.63 21.48 -13.34
CA LEU A 6 -7.08 21.58 -13.31
C LEU A 6 -7.65 21.98 -14.68
N GLU A 7 -6.98 22.87 -15.41
CA GLU A 7 -7.37 23.28 -16.77
C GLU A 7 -7.37 22.09 -17.75
N GLU A 8 -6.30 21.28 -17.74
CA GLU A 8 -6.24 20.06 -18.56
C GLU A 8 -7.37 19.08 -18.17
N LEU A 9 -7.66 18.96 -16.87
CA LEU A 9 -8.73 18.09 -16.37
C LEU A 9 -10.11 18.57 -16.83
N GLU A 10 -10.39 19.87 -16.71
CA GLU A 10 -11.64 20.49 -17.17
C GLU A 10 -11.84 20.23 -18.66
N LYS A 11 -10.83 20.52 -19.47
CA LYS A 11 -10.86 20.24 -20.92
C LYS A 11 -11.12 18.77 -21.23
N GLN A 12 -10.51 17.85 -20.49
CA GLN A 12 -10.73 16.41 -20.67
C GLN A 12 -12.18 16.02 -20.33
N LEU A 13 -12.74 16.57 -19.25
CA LEU A 13 -14.10 16.29 -18.81
C LEU A 13 -15.15 16.94 -19.74
N GLU A 14 -14.89 18.13 -20.26
CA GLU A 14 -15.75 18.80 -21.26
C GLU A 14 -15.86 17.98 -22.55
N ASN A 15 -14.73 17.47 -23.06
CA ASN A 15 -14.67 16.59 -24.22
C ASN A 15 -15.41 15.26 -24.01
N SER A 16 -15.72 14.93 -22.76
CA SER A 16 -16.37 13.68 -22.33
C SER A 16 -17.61 13.92 -21.47
N SER A 17 -18.28 15.06 -21.67
CA SER A 17 -19.32 15.64 -20.80
C SER A 17 -20.48 14.73 -20.36
N ASN A 18 -20.74 13.61 -21.05
CA ASN A 18 -21.78 12.62 -20.71
C ASN A 18 -21.24 11.21 -20.46
N LYS A 19 -19.95 11.08 -20.13
CA LYS A 19 -19.27 9.79 -19.99
C LYS A 19 -18.76 9.60 -18.57
N SER A 20 -18.70 8.35 -18.14
CA SER A 20 -18.06 7.94 -16.88
C SER A 20 -16.77 7.18 -17.17
N PHE A 21 -15.80 7.28 -16.28
CA PHE A 21 -14.45 6.72 -16.39
C PHE A 21 -14.27 5.61 -15.35
N LEU A 22 -14.29 4.37 -15.83
CA LEU A 22 -14.19 3.17 -15.02
C LEU A 22 -13.09 2.30 -15.61
N SER A 23 -12.07 1.94 -14.83
CA SER A 23 -10.99 1.07 -15.31
C SER A 23 -11.28 -0.37 -14.92
N SER A 24 -11.59 -1.21 -15.91
CA SER A 24 -11.92 -2.63 -15.72
C SER A 24 -10.67 -3.50 -15.56
N HIS A 25 -10.82 -4.68 -14.96
CA HIS A 25 -9.73 -5.62 -14.67
C HIS A 25 -9.08 -6.25 -15.92
N GLY A 26 -9.67 -6.08 -17.11
CA GLY A 26 -9.22 -6.65 -18.38
C GLY A 26 -10.00 -7.90 -18.80
N TYR A 27 -9.32 -8.90 -19.37
CA TYR A 27 -10.00 -9.95 -20.16
C TYR A 27 -10.61 -11.12 -19.37
N ASN A 28 -10.07 -11.51 -18.21
CA ASN A 28 -10.52 -12.70 -17.49
C ASN A 28 -11.40 -12.38 -16.27
N THR A 29 -12.69 -12.16 -16.54
CA THR A 29 -13.69 -11.80 -15.50
C THR A 29 -13.90 -12.91 -14.48
N ALA A 30 -13.91 -14.19 -14.89
CA ALA A 30 -14.08 -15.30 -13.95
C ALA A 30 -12.95 -15.34 -12.90
N SER A 31 -11.70 -15.17 -13.33
CA SER A 31 -10.54 -15.10 -12.42
C SER A 31 -10.61 -13.89 -11.50
N PHE A 32 -11.05 -12.74 -12.02
CA PHE A 32 -11.25 -11.52 -11.23
C PHE A 32 -12.29 -11.76 -10.14
N LEU A 33 -13.50 -12.21 -10.49
CA LEU A 33 -14.58 -12.45 -9.53
C LEU A 33 -14.19 -13.46 -8.45
N HIS A 34 -13.47 -14.52 -8.83
CA HIS A 34 -12.94 -15.49 -7.87
C HIS A 34 -11.96 -14.83 -6.88
N LYS A 35 -11.02 -14.00 -7.37
CA LYS A 35 -10.05 -13.29 -6.52
C LYS A 35 -10.68 -12.22 -5.64
N GLN A 36 -11.76 -11.60 -6.11
CA GLN A 36 -12.56 -10.63 -5.34
C GLN A 36 -13.48 -11.30 -4.31
N GLY A 37 -13.57 -12.64 -4.30
CA GLY A 37 -14.37 -13.36 -3.31
C GLY A 37 -15.87 -13.37 -3.60
N PHE A 38 -16.29 -13.15 -4.86
CA PHE A 38 -17.72 -13.15 -5.23
C PHE A 38 -18.45 -14.45 -4.87
N ASN A 39 -17.72 -15.57 -4.81
CA ASN A 39 -18.24 -16.89 -4.41
C ASN A 39 -18.57 -17.00 -2.92
N PHE A 40 -18.48 -15.91 -2.15
CA PHE A 40 -18.77 -15.89 -0.72
C PHE A 40 -19.72 -14.74 -0.36
N HIS A 41 -20.38 -14.90 0.78
CA HIS A 41 -21.08 -13.84 1.48
C HIS A 41 -20.16 -13.23 2.53
N PHE A 42 -20.09 -11.91 2.53
CA PHE A 42 -19.40 -11.15 3.54
C PHE A 42 -20.38 -10.33 4.38
N LEU A 43 -20.06 -10.15 5.66
CA LEU A 43 -20.80 -9.32 6.59
C LEU A 43 -19.82 -8.44 7.36
N GLU A 44 -20.08 -7.13 7.40
CA GLU A 44 -19.33 -6.21 8.26
C GLU A 44 -19.93 -6.20 9.66
N CYS A 45 -19.14 -6.55 10.67
CA CYS A 45 -19.51 -6.45 12.08
C CYS A 45 -18.25 -6.29 12.93
N GLU A 46 -18.32 -5.57 14.06
CA GLU A 46 -17.17 -5.37 14.98
C GLU A 46 -15.93 -4.76 14.31
N LYS A 47 -16.13 -3.87 13.33
CA LYS A 47 -15.05 -3.29 12.49
C LYS A 47 -14.23 -4.35 11.74
N ARG A 48 -14.85 -5.50 11.44
CA ARG A 48 -14.26 -6.61 10.71
C ARG A 48 -15.21 -7.09 9.61
N MET A 49 -14.63 -7.54 8.51
CA MET A 49 -15.34 -8.19 7.41
C MET A 49 -15.26 -9.70 7.52
N TRP A 50 -16.37 -10.32 7.91
CA TRP A 50 -16.52 -11.76 8.13
C TRP A 50 -16.94 -12.47 6.86
N ARG A 51 -16.29 -13.59 6.53
CA ARG A 51 -16.73 -14.47 5.44
C ARG A 51 -17.68 -15.52 6.02
N VAL A 52 -18.99 -15.28 5.88
CA VAL A 52 -20.02 -16.02 6.64
C VAL A 52 -20.57 -17.26 5.93
N ALA A 53 -20.55 -17.28 4.59
CA ALA A 53 -21.06 -18.41 3.82
C ALA A 53 -20.44 -18.47 2.41
N LYS A 54 -20.52 -19.64 1.77
CA LYS A 54 -20.30 -19.78 0.32
C LYS A 54 -21.58 -19.39 -0.42
N ARG A 55 -21.45 -18.61 -1.48
CA ARG A 55 -22.55 -18.23 -2.37
C ARG A 55 -22.77 -19.35 -3.38
N SER A 56 -23.96 -19.93 -3.39
CA SER A 56 -24.38 -20.95 -4.37
C SER A 56 -24.90 -20.33 -5.65
N ASP A 57 -25.54 -19.16 -5.56
CA ASP A 57 -26.35 -18.61 -6.64
C ASP A 57 -26.04 -17.14 -6.91
N PHE A 58 -26.11 -16.77 -8.18
CA PHE A 58 -26.08 -15.39 -8.66
C PHE A 58 -27.36 -15.09 -9.43
N PRO A 59 -27.82 -13.83 -9.47
CA PRO A 59 -28.95 -13.45 -10.31
C PRO A 59 -28.74 -13.90 -11.76
N LEU A 60 -29.73 -14.57 -12.32
CA LEU A 60 -29.71 -14.97 -13.73
C LEU A 60 -29.66 -13.74 -14.62
N ASN A 61 -29.00 -13.86 -15.77
CA ASN A 61 -28.87 -12.80 -16.78
C ASN A 61 -28.20 -11.51 -16.29
N LEU A 62 -27.40 -11.59 -15.21
CA LEU A 62 -26.60 -10.46 -14.73
C LEU A 62 -25.14 -10.62 -15.17
N ARG A 63 -24.62 -9.67 -15.95
CA ARG A 63 -23.20 -9.64 -16.30
C ARG A 63 -22.40 -8.94 -15.20
N LEU A 64 -21.61 -9.69 -14.45
CA LEU A 64 -20.71 -9.13 -13.45
C LEU A 64 -19.43 -8.60 -14.11
N ASP A 65 -18.95 -7.45 -13.64
CA ASP A 65 -17.69 -6.84 -14.07
C ASP A 65 -17.10 -5.99 -12.94
N GLY A 66 -15.83 -5.62 -13.04
CA GLY A 66 -15.15 -4.81 -12.03
C GLY A 66 -13.72 -4.39 -12.39
N GLY A 67 -13.09 -3.70 -11.46
CA GLY A 67 -11.73 -3.21 -11.58
C GLY A 67 -11.41 -2.22 -10.46
N SER A 68 -10.95 -1.02 -10.81
CA SER A 68 -10.64 0.00 -9.80
C SER A 68 -11.92 0.57 -9.15
N ASP A 69 -11.84 0.82 -7.84
CA ASP A 69 -12.79 1.60 -7.04
C ASP A 69 -12.59 3.13 -7.16
N TRP A 70 -11.53 3.58 -7.83
CA TRP A 70 -11.35 4.99 -8.17
C TRP A 70 -12.03 5.26 -9.50
N LEU A 71 -13.12 6.00 -9.42
CA LEU A 71 -14.04 6.23 -10.52
C LEU A 71 -14.24 7.73 -10.74
N ILE A 72 -14.60 8.11 -11.95
CA ILE A 72 -15.26 9.40 -12.23
C ILE A 72 -16.59 9.05 -12.86
N ILE A 73 -17.69 9.37 -12.19
CA ILE A 73 -19.03 9.03 -12.65
C ILE A 73 -19.79 10.29 -13.07
N HIS A 74 -20.41 10.25 -14.24
CA HIS A 74 -21.30 11.31 -14.68
C HIS A 74 -22.52 11.39 -13.74
N ARG A 75 -23.07 12.59 -13.57
CA ARG A 75 -24.18 12.87 -12.65
C ARG A 75 -25.39 11.96 -12.89
N ASP A 76 -25.69 11.64 -14.15
CA ASP A 76 -26.85 10.81 -14.47
C ASP A 76 -26.66 9.35 -14.05
N LEU A 77 -25.45 8.80 -14.18
CA LEU A 77 -25.13 7.47 -13.67
C LEU A 77 -25.19 7.45 -12.15
N ALA A 78 -24.71 8.52 -11.49
CA ALA A 78 -24.78 8.66 -10.04
C ALA A 78 -26.23 8.75 -9.53
N LYS A 79 -27.12 9.46 -10.23
CA LYS A 79 -28.55 9.49 -9.90
C LYS A 79 -29.22 8.15 -10.13
N TYR A 80 -28.88 7.49 -11.23
CA TYR A 80 -29.41 6.18 -11.56
C TYR A 80 -29.01 5.13 -10.52
N SER A 81 -27.78 5.17 -10.02
CA SER A 81 -27.28 4.18 -9.05
C SER A 81 -28.02 4.18 -7.72
N VAL A 82 -28.66 5.31 -7.35
CA VAL A 82 -29.46 5.47 -6.13
C VAL A 82 -30.97 5.46 -6.40
N SER A 83 -31.41 5.27 -7.66
CA SER A 83 -32.83 5.24 -7.98
C SER A 83 -33.50 3.96 -7.48
N ASN A 84 -34.83 3.97 -7.47
CA ASN A 84 -35.67 2.80 -7.13
C ASN A 84 -36.01 1.95 -8.37
N GLU A 85 -35.33 2.16 -9.50
CA GLU A 85 -35.45 1.24 -10.65
C GLU A 85 -34.91 -0.15 -10.27
N ASP A 86 -35.45 -1.20 -10.89
CA ASP A 86 -35.19 -2.60 -10.48
C ASP A 86 -33.70 -2.96 -10.47
N LEU A 87 -32.97 -2.63 -11.54
CA LEU A 87 -31.55 -2.95 -11.67
C LEU A 87 -30.70 -2.34 -10.54
N PRO A 88 -30.68 -1.01 -10.32
CA PRO A 88 -29.89 -0.41 -9.25
C PRO A 88 -30.35 -0.86 -7.86
N SER A 89 -31.67 -1.02 -7.64
CA SER A 89 -32.19 -1.50 -6.35
C SER A 89 -31.71 -2.93 -6.02
N ASN A 90 -31.88 -3.86 -6.96
CA ASN A 90 -31.44 -5.25 -6.80
C ASN A 90 -29.91 -5.37 -6.69
N LEU A 91 -29.16 -4.54 -7.43
CA LEU A 91 -27.70 -4.52 -7.30
C LEU A 91 -27.25 -3.99 -5.94
N ARG A 92 -27.88 -2.94 -5.38
CA ARG A 92 -27.55 -2.50 -4.02
C ARG A 92 -27.78 -3.61 -3.00
N LEU A 93 -28.87 -4.36 -3.12
CA LEU A 93 -29.14 -5.51 -2.27
C LEU A 93 -28.07 -6.60 -2.42
N LEU A 94 -27.72 -6.99 -3.65
CA LEU A 94 -26.67 -7.99 -3.92
C LEU A 94 -25.33 -7.58 -3.29
N PHE A 95 -24.94 -6.32 -3.50
CA PHE A 95 -23.63 -5.80 -3.10
C PHE A 95 -23.49 -5.53 -1.60
N THR A 96 -24.57 -5.60 -0.82
CA THR A 96 -24.49 -5.59 0.66
C THR A 96 -23.66 -6.73 1.24
N THR A 97 -23.53 -7.83 0.48
CA THR A 97 -22.83 -9.06 0.92
C THR A 97 -21.57 -9.36 0.09
N ILE A 98 -21.12 -8.40 -0.73
CA ILE A 98 -19.94 -8.52 -1.59
C ILE A 98 -18.77 -7.77 -0.94
N LEU A 99 -17.60 -8.41 -0.87
CA LEU A 99 -16.36 -7.78 -0.42
C LEU A 99 -15.88 -6.75 -1.47
N LEU A 100 -15.32 -5.62 -1.01
CA LEU A 100 -14.84 -4.52 -1.86
C LEU A 100 -15.91 -4.07 -2.88
N PRO A 101 -17.13 -3.70 -2.43
CA PRO A 101 -18.27 -3.55 -3.33
C PRO A 101 -18.05 -2.50 -4.43
N LEU A 102 -17.31 -1.42 -4.13
CA LEU A 102 -17.05 -0.35 -5.09
C LEU A 102 -16.10 -0.75 -6.23
N GLU A 103 -15.32 -1.82 -6.09
CA GLU A 103 -14.50 -2.34 -7.17
C GLU A 103 -15.32 -3.03 -8.27
N SER A 104 -16.64 -3.21 -8.10
CA SER A 104 -17.47 -3.91 -9.09
C SER A 104 -18.88 -3.36 -9.26
N PHE A 105 -19.42 -2.63 -8.27
CA PHE A 105 -20.81 -2.15 -8.29
C PHE A 105 -21.11 -1.28 -9.51
N PHE A 106 -20.33 -0.21 -9.72
CA PHE A 106 -20.57 0.71 -10.85
C PHE A 106 -20.28 0.08 -12.21
N HIS A 107 -19.28 -0.80 -12.29
CA HIS A 107 -18.94 -1.55 -13.51
C HIS A 107 -20.11 -2.48 -13.92
N THR A 108 -20.62 -3.23 -12.95
CA THR A 108 -21.78 -4.13 -13.13
C THR A 108 -23.05 -3.33 -13.42
N LEU A 109 -23.29 -2.22 -12.73
CA LEU A 109 -24.46 -1.37 -12.96
C LEU A 109 -24.45 -0.80 -14.39
N SER A 110 -23.31 -0.27 -14.84
CA SER A 110 -23.22 0.37 -16.16
C SER A 110 -23.35 -0.61 -17.30
N ILE A 111 -22.72 -1.80 -17.21
CA ILE A 111 -22.74 -2.77 -18.31
C ILE A 111 -24.10 -3.44 -18.49
N ASN A 112 -24.89 -3.57 -17.42
CA ASN A 112 -26.25 -4.12 -17.48
C ASN A 112 -27.31 -3.02 -17.72
N SER A 113 -26.93 -1.75 -17.72
CA SER A 113 -27.87 -0.66 -17.98
C SER A 113 -27.94 -0.31 -19.46
N LYS A 114 -29.12 -0.44 -20.05
CA LYS A 114 -29.40 0.02 -21.43
C LYS A 114 -29.11 1.51 -21.63
N LYS A 115 -29.23 2.32 -20.57
CA LYS A 115 -29.01 3.78 -20.60
C LYS A 115 -27.52 4.13 -20.63
N PHE A 116 -26.67 3.35 -19.93
CA PHE A 116 -25.29 3.73 -19.64
C PHE A 116 -24.21 2.83 -20.25
N CYS A 117 -24.56 1.69 -20.84
CA CYS A 117 -23.56 0.73 -21.36
C CYS A 117 -22.60 1.34 -22.39
N ASN A 118 -23.07 2.29 -23.21
CA ASN A 118 -22.27 3.01 -24.20
C ASN A 118 -21.69 4.34 -23.68
N GLN A 119 -21.86 4.64 -22.39
CA GLN A 119 -21.43 5.88 -21.74
C GLN A 119 -20.21 5.70 -20.83
N ILE A 120 -19.51 4.56 -20.94
CA ILE A 120 -18.34 4.24 -20.11
C ILE A 120 -17.05 4.28 -20.94
N PHE A 121 -16.05 5.01 -20.46
CA PHE A 121 -14.67 4.90 -20.91
C PHE A 121 -13.90 3.92 -20.02
N ASN A 122 -13.21 2.97 -20.63
CA ASN A 122 -12.44 1.93 -19.94
C ASN A 122 -11.06 2.42 -19.45
N GLN A 123 -11.04 3.59 -18.83
CA GLN A 123 -9.89 4.22 -18.17
C GLN A 123 -10.45 5.05 -17.02
N ASN A 124 -9.74 5.16 -15.90
CA ASN A 124 -10.20 5.92 -14.74
C ASN A 124 -9.43 7.23 -14.50
N LEU A 125 -8.54 7.61 -15.43
CA LEU A 125 -7.68 8.79 -15.32
C LEU A 125 -6.72 8.77 -14.11
N ARG A 126 -6.44 7.59 -13.56
CA ARG A 126 -5.58 7.41 -12.37
C ARG A 126 -4.30 6.66 -12.67
N PHE A 127 -3.19 7.19 -12.15
CA PHE A 127 -1.99 6.41 -11.88
C PHE A 127 -2.10 5.71 -10.51
N THR A 128 -1.84 4.40 -10.49
CA THR A 128 -1.76 3.62 -9.25
C THR A 128 -0.47 2.81 -9.25
N ASN A 129 0.38 3.01 -8.24
CA ASN A 129 1.69 2.34 -8.14
C ASN A 129 1.55 0.89 -7.63
N TRP A 130 1.09 0.00 -8.50
CA TRP A 130 1.00 -1.42 -8.19
C TRP A 130 2.35 -2.12 -8.30
N GLU A 131 2.82 -2.67 -7.19
CA GLU A 131 3.89 -3.67 -7.15
C GLU A 131 3.37 -4.89 -6.38
N ARG A 132 2.99 -5.95 -7.10
CA ARG A 132 2.27 -7.08 -6.49
C ARG A 132 3.14 -7.89 -5.55
N LYS A 133 4.46 -8.01 -5.83
CA LYS A 133 5.36 -8.79 -4.98
C LYS A 133 5.48 -8.19 -3.58
N GLN A 134 5.37 -6.87 -3.48
CA GLN A 134 5.47 -6.13 -2.24
C GLN A 134 4.10 -5.80 -1.62
N GLY A 135 3.16 -5.33 -2.44
CA GLY A 135 1.87 -4.81 -2.02
C GLY A 135 0.81 -5.85 -1.65
N CYS A 136 0.98 -7.11 -2.07
CA CYS A 136 0.05 -8.21 -1.78
C CYS A 136 0.53 -9.04 -0.58
N ARG A 137 0.22 -8.58 0.64
CA ARG A 137 0.60 -9.26 1.90
C ARG A 137 -0.64 -9.62 2.70
N CYS A 138 -1.01 -10.89 2.70
CA CYS A 138 -2.25 -11.34 3.34
C CYS A 138 -2.26 -11.12 4.86
N SER A 139 -1.12 -11.25 5.52
CA SER A 139 -0.97 -11.02 6.98
C SER A 139 -1.45 -9.64 7.42
N ALA A 140 -1.27 -8.61 6.58
CA ALA A 140 -1.72 -7.25 6.88
C ALA A 140 -3.25 -7.10 6.91
N PHE A 141 -3.98 -7.97 6.20
CA PHE A 141 -5.44 -7.88 6.05
C PHE A 141 -6.19 -8.88 6.92
N LYS A 142 -5.56 -10.02 7.27
CA LYS A 142 -6.20 -11.06 8.09
C LYS A 142 -6.81 -10.56 9.41
N PRO A 143 -6.24 -9.57 10.12
CA PRO A 143 -6.85 -9.00 11.33
C PRO A 143 -8.15 -8.23 11.08
N ILE A 144 -8.41 -7.77 9.86
CA ILE A 144 -9.60 -6.95 9.53
C ILE A 144 -10.58 -7.62 8.56
N VAL A 145 -10.17 -8.66 7.82
CA VAL A 145 -11.02 -9.37 6.86
C VAL A 145 -10.65 -10.85 6.73
N ASP A 146 -11.65 -11.71 6.54
CA ASP A 146 -11.48 -13.14 6.20
C ASP A 146 -11.05 -13.37 4.74
N TRP A 147 -10.19 -12.51 4.21
CA TRP A 147 -9.72 -12.56 2.83
C TRP A 147 -8.27 -12.04 2.73
N CYS A 148 -7.63 -12.23 1.59
CA CYS A 148 -6.32 -11.64 1.31
C CYS A 148 -6.51 -10.47 0.35
N GLY A 149 -5.84 -9.34 0.64
CA GLY A 149 -5.88 -8.15 -0.20
C GLY A 149 -4.51 -7.76 -0.75
N CYS A 150 -4.52 -6.73 -1.58
CA CYS A 150 -3.33 -6.02 -2.03
C CYS A 150 -3.56 -4.52 -1.84
N SER A 151 -2.49 -3.77 -1.55
CA SER A 151 -2.49 -2.32 -1.58
C SER A 151 -1.40 -1.84 -2.53
N PRO A 152 -1.64 -0.78 -3.32
CA PRO A 152 -0.55 -0.11 -4.02
C PRO A 152 0.44 0.50 -3.02
N LEU A 153 1.68 0.70 -3.48
CA LEU A 153 2.76 1.31 -2.69
C LEU A 153 2.70 2.83 -2.77
N ALA A 154 3.36 3.49 -1.80
CA ALA A 154 3.71 4.88 -1.98
C ALA A 154 4.76 5.03 -3.10
N VAL A 155 4.66 6.10 -3.88
CA VAL A 155 5.72 6.47 -4.83
C VAL A 155 6.92 6.96 -4.02
N LYS A 156 8.13 6.55 -4.42
CA LYS A 156 9.41 6.99 -3.84
C LYS A 156 10.18 7.84 -4.85
N ASN A 157 11.11 8.68 -4.37
CA ASN A 157 11.88 9.63 -5.19
C ASN A 157 12.54 8.96 -6.39
N ILE A 158 13.19 7.82 -6.17
CA ILE A 158 13.90 7.06 -7.23
C ILE A 158 13.00 6.63 -8.40
N GLU A 159 11.68 6.60 -8.22
CA GLU A 159 10.73 6.18 -9.23
C GLU A 159 9.92 7.33 -9.85
N VAL A 160 9.93 8.52 -9.23
CA VAL A 160 8.97 9.59 -9.52
C VAL A 160 9.08 10.09 -10.95
N GLU A 161 10.27 10.45 -11.40
CA GLU A 161 10.51 10.93 -12.76
C GLU A 161 10.17 9.86 -13.81
N LYS A 162 10.48 8.58 -13.52
CA LYS A 162 10.19 7.48 -14.44
C LYS A 162 8.70 7.20 -14.56
N LYS A 163 7.97 7.21 -13.44
CA LYS A 163 6.58 6.74 -13.37
C LYS A 163 5.54 7.83 -13.62
N ILE A 164 5.82 9.08 -13.24
CA ILE A 164 4.84 10.17 -13.21
C ILE A 164 5.36 11.54 -13.71
N ASN A 165 6.36 11.57 -14.61
CA ASN A 165 6.72 12.82 -15.30
C ASN A 165 5.55 13.38 -16.14
N LEU A 166 5.57 14.70 -16.35
CA LEU A 166 4.55 15.45 -17.10
C LEU A 166 4.18 14.81 -18.44
N LYS A 167 5.18 14.54 -19.30
CA LYS A 167 4.98 13.99 -20.65
C LYS A 167 4.21 12.68 -20.60
N ARG A 168 4.62 11.76 -19.73
CA ARG A 168 3.95 10.46 -19.56
C ARG A 168 2.52 10.62 -19.04
N CYS A 169 2.30 11.53 -18.09
CA CYS A 169 0.98 11.79 -17.56
C CYS A 169 0.04 12.33 -18.64
N GLN A 170 0.52 13.24 -19.50
CA GLN A 170 -0.21 13.77 -20.65
C GLN A 170 -0.52 12.68 -21.69
N GLU A 171 0.48 11.90 -22.11
CA GLU A 171 0.32 10.82 -23.11
C GLU A 171 -0.71 9.76 -22.68
N LYS A 172 -0.80 9.50 -21.38
CA LYS A 172 -1.67 8.45 -20.82
C LYS A 172 -2.95 8.98 -20.17
N ASN A 173 -3.22 10.28 -20.25
CA ASN A 173 -4.37 10.92 -19.58
C ASN A 173 -4.45 10.59 -18.09
N LEU A 174 -3.33 10.69 -17.37
CA LEU A 174 -3.24 10.40 -15.94
C LEU A 174 -3.35 11.72 -15.16
N PHE A 175 -4.55 12.03 -14.68
CA PHE A 175 -4.83 13.30 -14.00
C PHE A 175 -4.58 13.24 -12.50
N PHE A 176 -4.66 12.05 -11.91
CA PHE A 176 -4.38 11.87 -10.49
C PHE A 176 -3.54 10.64 -10.20
N GLY A 177 -2.73 10.70 -9.15
CA GLY A 177 -1.90 9.60 -8.69
C GLY A 177 -2.18 9.17 -7.24
N ARG A 178 -1.93 7.89 -6.96
CA ARG A 178 -1.83 7.33 -5.61
C ARG A 178 -0.80 6.18 -5.55
N LYS A 179 -0.19 5.88 -4.40
CA LYS A 179 -0.27 6.62 -3.12
C LYS A 179 0.94 7.54 -2.96
N PHE A 180 0.77 8.59 -2.18
CA PHE A 180 1.83 9.48 -1.73
C PHE A 180 1.70 9.59 -0.22
N ASP A 181 2.82 9.53 0.49
CA ASP A 181 2.86 9.51 1.95
C ASP A 181 4.16 10.21 2.35
N SER A 182 4.05 11.39 2.94
CA SER A 182 5.20 12.23 3.32
C SER A 182 6.09 11.58 4.37
N PHE A 183 5.56 10.63 5.13
CA PHE A 183 6.33 9.88 6.11
C PHE A 183 7.20 8.79 5.46
N ILE A 184 6.82 8.34 4.26
CA ILE A 184 7.63 7.40 3.46
C ILE A 184 8.63 8.17 2.61
N ASP A 185 8.15 9.16 1.86
CA ASP A 185 8.98 10.00 1.02
C ASP A 185 8.22 11.29 0.64
N ILE A 186 8.75 12.43 1.06
CA ILE A 186 8.19 13.75 0.73
C ILE A 186 8.58 14.19 -0.69
N GLU A 187 9.66 13.67 -1.26
CA GLU A 187 10.20 14.17 -2.53
C GLU A 187 9.25 14.00 -3.71
N PRO A 188 8.47 12.90 -3.85
CA PRO A 188 7.45 12.81 -4.90
C PRO A 188 6.35 13.87 -4.79
N ILE A 189 6.01 14.29 -3.57
CA ILE A 189 5.04 15.38 -3.33
C ILE A 189 5.68 16.70 -3.76
N ASN A 190 6.91 16.96 -3.34
CA ASN A 190 7.68 18.15 -3.72
C ASN A 190 7.88 18.23 -5.25
N PHE A 191 8.19 17.11 -5.90
CA PHE A 191 8.35 17.00 -7.35
C PHE A 191 7.08 17.41 -8.08
N LEU A 192 5.93 16.84 -7.69
CA LEU A 192 4.66 17.18 -8.31
C LEU A 192 4.26 18.63 -8.04
N GLN A 193 4.49 19.13 -6.82
CA GLN A 193 4.22 20.54 -6.49
C GLN A 193 5.08 21.49 -7.34
N LYS A 194 6.38 21.22 -7.50
CA LYS A 194 7.27 21.97 -8.39
C LYS A 194 6.85 21.88 -9.86
N GLN A 195 6.23 20.78 -10.29
CA GLN A 195 5.71 20.66 -11.64
C GLN A 195 4.52 21.62 -11.90
N PHE A 196 3.77 21.99 -10.86
CA PHE A 196 2.64 22.93 -10.94
C PHE A 196 3.00 24.37 -10.56
N LEU A 197 4.07 24.58 -9.80
CA LEU A 197 4.58 25.89 -9.40
C LEU A 197 5.90 26.15 -10.12
N ILE A 198 5.88 27.04 -11.13
CA ILE A 198 7.12 27.61 -11.66
C ILE A 198 7.80 28.38 -10.52
N GLU A 199 9.03 27.95 -10.20
CA GLU A 199 10.02 28.52 -9.26
C GLU A 199 9.72 28.42 -7.74
N GLN A 200 10.56 27.70 -6.97
CA GLN A 200 11.87 28.15 -6.45
C GLN A 200 12.37 27.27 -5.27
N ILE A 201 13.70 27.13 -5.22
CA ILE A 201 14.59 26.85 -4.07
C ILE A 201 14.88 25.39 -3.64
N THR A 202 16.20 25.18 -3.58
CA THR A 202 17.03 24.06 -3.16
C THR A 202 17.35 24.13 -1.66
N SER A 203 17.49 23.00 -0.97
CA SER A 203 18.52 22.75 0.08
C SER A 203 18.33 21.34 0.71
N GLN A 204 19.34 20.49 0.55
CA GLN A 204 20.36 20.06 1.54
C GLN A 204 19.95 18.85 2.39
N GLN A 205 20.73 17.77 2.26
CA GLN A 205 20.64 16.57 3.09
C GLN A 205 21.66 16.60 4.22
N ASN A 206 21.17 16.21 5.40
CA ASN A 206 21.92 16.07 6.64
C ASN A 206 22.74 14.76 6.70
N LYS A 207 23.71 14.85 7.61
CA LYS A 207 24.82 13.94 7.96
C LYS A 207 24.38 12.55 8.42
N LYS A 208 25.21 11.54 8.17
CA LYS A 208 25.05 10.15 8.68
C LYS A 208 25.68 10.03 10.07
N ASP A 209 24.94 9.45 11.02
CA ASP A 209 25.36 9.23 12.43
C ASP A 209 25.82 7.79 12.75
N PHE A 210 26.30 7.04 11.75
CA PHE A 210 26.77 5.67 11.98
C PHE A 210 28.16 5.44 11.38
N GLN A 211 29.08 4.92 12.21
CA GLN A 211 30.39 4.41 11.80
C GLN A 211 30.31 2.90 11.60
N ILE A 212 30.59 2.46 10.38
CA ILE A 212 30.89 1.06 10.05
C ILE A 212 32.34 0.82 10.45
N ILE A 213 32.59 -0.10 11.37
CA ILE A 213 33.92 -0.28 11.99
C ILE A 213 34.82 -1.20 11.14
N THR A 214 34.25 -2.14 10.38
CA THR A 214 34.96 -2.95 9.36
C THR A 214 33.96 -3.71 8.47
N GLU A 215 34.21 -3.79 7.15
CA GLU A 215 33.54 -4.72 6.24
C GLU A 215 34.57 -5.70 5.67
N GLU A 216 34.48 -6.96 6.06
CA GLU A 216 35.21 -8.06 5.42
C GLU A 216 34.20 -9.07 4.88
N GLY A 217 34.22 -9.34 3.58
CA GLY A 217 33.37 -10.34 2.94
C GLY A 217 32.84 -9.92 1.57
N ILE A 218 31.95 -10.74 1.01
CA ILE A 218 31.32 -10.53 -0.30
C ILE A 218 30.00 -9.73 -0.22
N PHE A 219 29.57 -9.37 0.99
CA PHE A 219 28.34 -8.63 1.28
C PHE A 219 28.68 -7.29 1.95
N GLU A 220 28.09 -6.21 1.45
CA GLU A 220 28.29 -4.84 1.93
C GLU A 220 27.02 -4.33 2.62
N LEU A 221 27.13 -3.66 3.77
CA LEU A 221 26.01 -3.06 4.50
C LEU A 221 25.76 -1.63 3.99
N ILE A 222 24.61 -1.39 3.38
CA ILE A 222 24.26 -0.08 2.83
C ILE A 222 23.37 0.68 3.80
N GLY A 223 23.88 1.78 4.35
CA GLY A 223 23.06 2.75 5.10
C GLY A 223 22.86 2.44 6.59
N GLY A 224 23.37 1.32 7.08
CA GLY A 224 23.37 0.95 8.50
C GLY A 224 22.28 -0.03 8.91
N ILE A 225 22.18 -0.26 10.23
CA ILE A 225 21.14 -1.08 10.87
C ILE A 225 20.20 -0.13 11.62
N GLU A 226 18.90 -0.25 11.35
CA GLU A 226 17.83 0.47 12.02
C GLU A 226 17.10 -0.46 13.01
N PHE A 227 16.62 0.10 14.12
CA PHE A 227 15.77 -0.60 15.09
C PHE A 227 14.55 0.27 15.42
N GLY A 228 13.40 -0.36 15.64
CA GLY A 228 12.19 0.39 15.99
C GLY A 228 10.94 -0.47 16.17
N ILE A 229 9.79 0.19 16.28
CA ILE A 229 8.47 -0.42 16.40
C ILE A 229 7.53 0.09 15.31
N GLY A 230 6.45 -0.65 15.03
CA GLY A 230 5.49 -0.28 13.99
C GLY A 230 6.07 -0.36 12.58
N PHE A 231 6.86 -1.40 12.32
CA PHE A 231 7.43 -1.63 11.00
C PHE A 231 6.32 -1.95 9.97
N ASP A 232 6.17 -1.08 8.98
CA ASP A 232 5.31 -1.33 7.83
C ASP A 232 6.08 -2.16 6.80
N VAL A 233 5.85 -3.48 6.85
CA VAL A 233 6.45 -4.46 5.93
C VAL A 233 6.16 -4.14 4.46
N LYS A 234 5.03 -3.50 4.15
CA LYS A 234 4.67 -3.17 2.77
C LYS A 234 5.55 -2.05 2.24
N GLU A 235 5.84 -1.04 3.06
CA GLU A 235 6.62 0.14 2.64
C GLU A 235 8.12 0.05 3.03
N GLU A 236 8.45 -0.92 3.87
CA GLU A 236 9.77 -1.23 4.45
C GLU A 236 10.34 -0.08 5.30
N ILE A 237 9.47 0.57 6.07
CA ILE A 237 9.80 1.68 6.98
C ILE A 237 9.18 1.49 8.37
N PHE A 238 9.74 2.12 9.40
CA PHE A 238 9.08 2.26 10.70
C PHE A 238 8.08 3.40 10.64
N ARG A 239 6.85 3.20 11.13
CA ARG A 239 5.80 4.25 11.17
C ARG A 239 5.70 4.99 12.52
N ILE A 240 6.41 4.52 13.55
CA ILE A 240 6.39 5.14 14.87
C ILE A 240 7.68 5.93 15.06
N TYR A 241 7.54 7.23 15.30
CA TYR A 241 8.66 8.14 15.55
C TYR A 241 8.29 9.20 16.59
N PRO A 242 9.13 9.46 17.60
CA PRO A 242 10.34 8.68 17.95
C PRO A 242 9.96 7.25 18.39
N PRO A 243 10.85 6.25 18.21
CA PRO A 243 10.58 4.87 18.61
C PRO A 243 10.74 4.73 20.13
N ILE A 244 9.79 5.27 20.89
CA ILE A 244 9.74 5.11 22.35
C ILE A 244 9.13 3.74 22.63
N VAL A 245 9.91 2.85 23.24
CA VAL A 245 9.49 1.50 23.60
C VAL A 245 9.41 1.40 25.11
N ASP A 246 8.22 1.15 25.63
CA ASP A 246 8.04 0.67 26.99
C ASP A 246 8.15 -0.86 27.00
N LEU A 247 9.30 -1.35 27.46
CA LEU A 247 9.60 -2.78 27.55
C LEU A 247 8.64 -3.54 28.48
N ASN A 248 7.90 -2.85 29.35
CA ASN A 248 6.89 -3.44 30.22
C ASN A 248 5.57 -3.73 29.48
N LEU A 249 5.25 -2.91 28.47
CA LEU A 249 4.01 -3.02 27.70
C LEU A 249 4.20 -3.83 26.43
N ASN A 250 5.34 -3.67 25.75
CA ASN A 250 5.62 -4.36 24.51
C ASN A 250 7.14 -4.59 24.35
N ASN A 251 7.53 -5.86 24.36
CA ASN A 251 8.92 -6.28 24.16
C ASN A 251 9.22 -6.73 22.72
N LEU A 252 8.29 -6.51 21.78
CA LEU A 252 8.49 -6.78 20.36
C LEU A 252 9.02 -5.55 19.64
N PHE A 253 10.13 -5.70 18.92
CA PHE A 253 10.74 -4.67 18.09
C PHE A 253 11.21 -5.30 16.78
N THR A 254 11.36 -4.49 15.73
CA THR A 254 11.87 -4.95 14.45
C THR A 254 13.26 -4.37 14.25
N LEU A 255 14.21 -5.22 13.85
CA LEU A 255 15.51 -4.82 13.32
C LEU A 255 15.41 -4.80 11.80
N LYS A 256 15.94 -3.78 11.14
CA LYS A 256 15.96 -3.64 9.67
C LYS A 256 17.35 -3.23 9.20
N TRP A 257 17.83 -3.81 8.12
CA TRP A 257 19.11 -3.43 7.51
C TRP A 257 19.06 -3.67 6.00
N LYS A 258 19.94 -3.01 5.25
CA LYS A 258 20.05 -3.20 3.81
C LYS A 258 21.46 -3.65 3.46
N TRP A 259 21.55 -4.63 2.57
CA TRP A 259 22.82 -5.16 2.11
C TRP A 259 22.90 -5.18 0.58
N ASN A 260 24.11 -5.38 0.06
CA ASN A 260 24.38 -5.60 -1.36
C ASN A 260 25.45 -6.68 -1.58
N LEU A 261 25.38 -7.41 -2.69
CA LEU A 261 26.36 -8.44 -3.05
C LEU A 261 27.43 -7.82 -3.96
N ILE A 262 28.70 -7.89 -3.55
CA ILE A 262 29.80 -7.20 -4.23
C ILE A 262 30.16 -7.87 -5.57
N LEU A 263 29.96 -9.19 -5.70
CA LEU A 263 30.54 -10.01 -6.78
C LEU A 263 29.56 -10.52 -7.85
N ASN A 264 28.29 -10.11 -7.85
CA ASN A 264 27.31 -10.60 -8.84
C ASN A 264 26.53 -9.47 -9.52
N ASN A 265 26.57 -9.45 -10.85
CA ASN A 265 25.70 -8.64 -11.72
C ASN A 265 24.26 -9.19 -11.83
N GLY A 266 23.86 -10.12 -10.95
CA GLY A 266 22.56 -10.77 -10.97
C GLY A 266 21.60 -10.21 -9.92
N ASN A 267 20.30 -10.16 -10.25
CA ASN A 267 19.21 -9.77 -9.34
C ASN A 267 18.92 -10.84 -8.26
N ASN A 268 19.96 -11.42 -7.63
CA ASN A 268 19.77 -12.39 -6.58
C ASN A 268 19.84 -11.73 -5.20
N TRP A 269 18.67 -11.47 -4.62
CA TRP A 269 18.50 -10.81 -3.33
C TRP A 269 18.27 -11.81 -2.18
N THR A 270 18.73 -13.05 -2.34
CA THR A 270 18.84 -14.04 -1.26
C THR A 270 19.88 -13.56 -0.25
N SER A 271 19.44 -13.36 0.98
CA SER A 271 20.28 -12.83 2.04
C SER A 271 21.25 -13.85 2.65
N PRO A 272 22.36 -13.41 3.25
CA PRO A 272 23.19 -14.30 4.05
C PRO A 272 22.48 -14.75 5.33
N ASN A 273 22.95 -15.84 5.93
CA ASN A 273 22.60 -16.17 7.31
C ASN A 273 23.24 -15.15 8.25
N VAL A 274 22.47 -14.61 9.20
CA VAL A 274 22.94 -13.57 10.13
C VAL A 274 22.90 -14.13 11.55
N ASN A 275 24.02 -14.04 12.26
CA ASN A 275 24.05 -14.25 13.71
C ASN A 275 23.83 -12.89 14.36
N LEU A 276 22.70 -12.73 15.04
CA LEU A 276 22.34 -11.49 15.72
C LEU A 276 22.57 -11.65 17.22
N ILE A 277 23.39 -10.77 17.79
CA ILE A 277 23.61 -10.64 19.23
C ILE A 277 23.21 -9.23 19.62
N LEU A 278 22.32 -9.10 20.61
CA LEU A 278 21.92 -7.82 21.18
C LEU A 278 22.27 -7.80 22.66
N ASN A 279 23.02 -6.77 23.03
CA ASN A 279 23.39 -6.48 24.41
C ASN A 279 22.68 -5.19 24.85
N GLY A 280 22.30 -5.13 26.12
CA GLY A 280 21.65 -4.02 26.78
C GLY A 280 22.66 -3.13 27.50
N PRO A 281 22.17 -2.21 28.34
CA PRO A 281 23.02 -1.43 29.23
C PRO A 281 23.95 -2.36 30.03
N ASN A 282 25.19 -1.92 30.28
CA ASN A 282 26.20 -2.68 31.05
C ASN A 282 26.59 -4.05 30.43
N ASN A 283 26.47 -4.21 29.11
CA ASN A 283 26.72 -5.47 28.40
C ASN A 283 25.80 -6.62 28.84
N GLU A 284 24.64 -6.32 29.42
CA GLU A 284 23.67 -7.36 29.75
C GLU A 284 23.18 -8.04 28.47
N PHE A 285 23.15 -9.36 28.48
CA PHE A 285 22.81 -10.11 27.29
C PHE A 285 21.29 -10.17 27.06
N LEU A 286 20.79 -9.60 25.97
CA LEU A 286 19.34 -9.49 25.70
C LEU A 286 18.83 -10.52 24.70
N PHE A 287 19.61 -10.79 23.65
CA PHE A 287 19.20 -11.70 22.58
C PHE A 287 20.43 -12.30 21.86
N ASN A 288 20.33 -13.59 21.52
CA ASN A 288 21.19 -14.24 20.53
C ASN A 288 20.31 -15.14 19.68
N GLY A 289 20.33 -14.91 18.37
CA GLY A 289 19.55 -15.69 17.44
C GLY A 289 20.24 -15.79 16.09
N LYS A 290 20.00 -16.90 15.41
CA LYS A 290 20.39 -17.07 14.00
C LYS A 290 19.20 -16.75 13.12
N ILE A 291 19.36 -15.78 12.24
CA ILE A 291 18.40 -15.41 11.21
C ILE A 291 18.77 -16.19 9.96
N LYS A 292 17.85 -17.05 9.53
CA LYS A 292 18.05 -17.83 8.29
C LYS A 292 18.01 -16.92 7.08
N SER A 293 18.81 -17.26 6.09
CA SER A 293 18.74 -16.72 4.73
C SER A 293 17.30 -16.78 4.20
N TYR A 294 16.87 -15.69 3.58
CA TYR A 294 15.62 -15.61 2.82
C TYR A 294 15.73 -14.60 1.68
N ASP A 295 14.84 -14.73 0.70
CA ASP A 295 14.80 -13.87 -0.47
C ASP A 295 14.12 -12.53 -0.14
N SER A 296 14.91 -11.46 -0.21
CA SER A 296 14.41 -10.09 -0.10
C SER A 296 13.99 -9.54 -1.47
N LEU A 297 13.22 -8.45 -1.49
CA LEU A 297 12.80 -7.84 -2.75
C LEU A 297 13.90 -6.97 -3.36
N ASN A 298 14.55 -6.15 -2.52
CA ASN A 298 15.51 -5.11 -2.93
C ASN A 298 16.72 -5.03 -1.98
N GLY A 299 17.14 -6.16 -1.38
CA GLY A 299 18.26 -6.23 -0.44
C GLY A 299 17.95 -5.71 0.97
N ILE A 300 16.72 -5.26 1.25
CA ILE A 300 16.27 -4.91 2.60
C ILE A 300 15.87 -6.19 3.35
N GLN A 301 16.44 -6.36 4.53
CA GLN A 301 16.08 -7.39 5.48
C GLN A 301 15.48 -6.79 6.74
N PHE A 302 14.64 -7.57 7.40
CA PHE A 302 14.12 -7.25 8.70
C PHE A 302 13.77 -8.52 9.48
N VAL A 303 13.76 -8.42 10.81
CA VAL A 303 13.33 -9.48 11.70
C VAL A 303 12.63 -8.88 12.91
N ASP A 304 11.51 -9.49 13.30
CA ASP A 304 10.86 -9.17 14.57
C ASP A 304 11.54 -9.94 15.69
N ILE A 305 11.93 -9.23 16.74
CA ILE A 305 12.67 -9.75 17.87
C ILE A 305 11.88 -9.44 19.12
N LYS A 306 11.79 -10.43 19.99
CA LYS A 306 11.18 -10.29 21.31
C LYS A 306 12.28 -10.23 22.36
N LEU A 307 12.43 -9.10 23.05
CA LEU A 307 13.40 -8.97 24.14
C LEU A 307 12.98 -9.83 25.33
N LYS A 308 13.97 -10.36 26.04
CA LYS A 308 13.77 -10.84 27.41
C LYS A 308 13.44 -9.63 28.30
N ASN A 309 12.50 -9.78 29.23
CA ASN A 309 12.21 -8.73 30.21
C ASN A 309 13.44 -8.56 31.12
N ILE A 310 14.00 -7.36 31.19
CA ILE A 310 15.26 -7.06 31.89
C ILE A 310 15.03 -6.54 33.33
N LEU A 311 13.81 -6.14 33.69
CA LEU A 311 13.59 -5.47 34.97
C LEU A 311 13.15 -6.45 36.06
N ASN A 312 14.13 -7.00 36.78
CA ASN A 312 14.00 -7.43 38.17
C ASN A 312 14.85 -6.50 39.04
N GLU A 313 14.53 -5.21 39.10
CA GLU A 313 14.95 -4.32 40.20
C GLU A 313 14.15 -3.01 40.09
N ASN A 314 13.35 -2.71 41.12
CA ASN A 314 12.69 -1.42 41.25
C ASN A 314 13.77 -0.32 41.27
N PRO A 315 13.64 0.77 40.51
CA PRO A 315 14.51 1.92 40.75
C PRO A 315 14.17 2.47 42.14
N ASN A 316 15.15 2.43 43.06
CA ASN A 316 15.09 3.21 44.28
C ASN A 316 15.03 4.69 43.90
N VAL A 317 13.83 5.26 43.91
CA VAL A 317 13.62 6.70 43.83
C VAL A 317 14.00 7.26 45.19
N ASN A 318 15.27 7.64 45.35
CA ASN A 318 15.63 8.59 46.40
C ASN A 318 15.09 9.96 45.97
N SER A 319 14.09 10.46 46.70
CA SER A 319 13.68 11.85 46.61
C SER A 319 14.85 12.74 47.02
N GLY A 320 15.55 13.30 46.04
CA GLY A 320 16.49 14.39 46.27
C GLY A 320 15.70 15.63 46.69
N ASN A 321 16.01 16.16 47.86
CA ASN A 321 15.49 17.44 48.32
C ASN A 321 16.14 18.59 47.52
N PHE A 322 15.26 19.43 46.98
CA PHE A 322 15.42 20.72 46.28
C PHE A 322 16.07 20.72 44.89
#